data_AF-A0A2M6WXT8-F1
#
_entry.id   AF-A0A2M6WXT8-F1
#
_cell.length_a   1.000
_cell.length_b   1.000
_cell.length_c   1.000
_cell.angle_alpha   90.00
_cell.angle_beta   90.00
_cell.angle_gamma   90.00
#
_symmetry.space_group_name_H-M   'P 1'
#
loop_
_entity.id
_entity.type
_entity.pdbx_description
1 polymer ?
#
loop_
_entity_poly.entity_id
_entity_poly.type
_entity_poly.pdbx_seq_one_letter_code
_entity_poly.pdbx_strand_id
1 'polypeptide(L)'
;MEKKNQKTTTRRLRIFVKKSLKYFYANLADNEGVLISGRVSLGKRFDKDSQSLADVLVSECKKNKITEIIFDRSGYKYHGYVRKFADTLREQGLKF
;
A
#
# COMPACT_ATOMS: atom_id res chain seq x y z
N MET A 1 -10.55 -31.37 -9.84
CA MET A 1 -9.65 -30.20 -10.01
C MET A 1 -10.52 -28.99 -10.29
N GLU A 2 -11.03 -28.35 -9.24
CA GLU A 2 -11.94 -27.20 -9.37
C GLU A 2 -11.20 -25.99 -9.96
N LYS A 3 -11.59 -25.61 -11.19
CA LYS A 3 -11.31 -24.29 -11.72
C LYS A 3 -12.12 -23.29 -10.90
N LYS A 4 -11.52 -22.74 -9.83
CA LYS A 4 -12.10 -21.62 -9.10
C LYS A 4 -12.16 -20.42 -10.04
N ASN A 5 -13.39 -20.08 -10.43
CA ASN A 5 -13.79 -18.91 -11.18
C ASN A 5 -12.88 -17.71 -10.88
N GLN A 6 -12.05 -17.33 -11.84
CA GLN A 6 -11.46 -16.01 -11.87
C GLN A 6 -12.61 -15.02 -12.06
N LYS A 7 -13.15 -14.53 -10.94
CA LYS A 7 -13.92 -13.29 -10.95
C LYS A 7 -12.99 -12.23 -11.54
N THR A 8 -13.18 -11.91 -12.81
CA THR A 8 -12.70 -10.69 -13.47
C THR A 8 -13.43 -9.49 -12.87
N THR A 9 -13.39 -9.36 -11.55
CA THR A 9 -13.71 -8.09 -10.91
C THR A 9 -12.54 -7.19 -11.26
N THR A 10 -12.82 -6.05 -11.90
CA THR A 10 -11.85 -4.96 -12.09
C THR A 10 -11.27 -4.62 -10.73
N ARG A 11 -10.14 -5.23 -10.40
CA ARG A 11 -9.60 -5.33 -9.03
C ARG A 11 -8.94 -4.00 -8.72
N ARG A 12 -9.77 -3.02 -8.34
CA ARG A 12 -9.31 -1.69 -7.91
C ARG A 12 -8.69 -1.85 -6.53
N LEU A 13 -7.41 -2.22 -6.55
CA LEU A 13 -6.63 -2.39 -5.35
C LEU A 13 -6.36 -1.04 -4.70
N ARG A 14 -6.51 -0.96 -3.39
CA ARG A 14 -6.31 0.26 -2.61
C ARG A 14 -5.17 0.06 -1.64
N ILE A 15 -4.19 0.95 -1.68
CA ILE A 15 -3.21 1.10 -0.60
C ILE A 15 -3.66 2.23 0.31
N PHE A 16 -3.87 1.93 1.59
CA PHE A 16 -4.19 2.93 2.58
C PHE A 16 -3.13 2.99 3.68
N VAL A 17 -2.87 4.21 4.16
CA VAL A 17 -1.89 4.46 5.22
C VAL A 17 -2.60 4.81 6.52
N LYS A 18 -2.17 4.21 7.62
CA LYS A 18 -2.62 4.55 8.98
C LYS A 18 -1.40 4.82 9.84
N LYS A 19 -1.47 5.82 10.70
CA LYS A 19 -0.41 6.07 11.69
C LYS A 19 -0.99 6.14 13.09
N SER A 20 -0.24 5.60 14.04
CA SER A 20 -0.44 5.74 15.48
C SER A 20 0.76 6.48 16.07
N LEU A 21 0.79 6.69 17.39
CA LEU A 21 1.92 7.34 18.07
C LEU A 21 3.27 6.64 17.84
N LYS A 22 3.28 5.31 17.72
CA LYS A 22 4.49 4.48 17.65
C LYS A 22 4.62 3.68 16.35
N TYR A 23 3.55 3.62 15.55
CA TYR A 23 3.44 2.68 14.45
C TYR A 23 2.98 3.39 13.18
N PHE A 24 3.55 2.98 12.07
CA PHE A 24 3.07 3.33 10.73
C PHE A 24 2.63 2.06 10.03
N TYR A 25 1.41 2.08 9.52
CA TYR A 25 0.75 0.97 8.86
C TYR A 25 0.53 1.33 7.40
N ALA A 26 0.85 0.39 6.53
CA ALA A 26 0.56 0.47 5.11
C ALA A 26 -0.09 -0.85 4.69
N ASN A 27 -1.31 -0.77 4.18
CA ASN A 27 -2.13 -1.92 3.88
C ASN A 27 -2.63 -1.86 2.45
N LEU A 28 -2.60 -3.01 1.77
CA LEU A 28 -3.17 -3.27 0.46
C LEU A 28 -4.48 -4.05 0.64
N ALA A 29 -5.59 -3.48 0.18
CA ALA A 29 -6.91 -4.09 0.21
C ALA A 29 -7.56 -4.13 -1.17
N ASP A 30 -8.49 -5.05 -1.34
CA ASP A 30 -9.37 -5.11 -2.51
C ASP A 30 -10.59 -4.17 -2.34
N ASN A 31 -11.37 -4.00 -3.40
CA ASN A 31 -12.61 -3.21 -3.38
C ASN A 31 -13.68 -3.80 -2.44
N GLU A 32 -13.62 -5.10 -2.18
CA GLU A 32 -14.50 -5.80 -1.22
C GLU A 32 -14.06 -5.61 0.25
N GLY A 33 -12.99 -4.82 0.50
CA GLY A 33 -12.46 -4.59 1.86
C GLY A 33 -11.61 -5.74 2.40
N VAL A 34 -11.31 -6.75 1.58
CA VAL A 34 -10.43 -7.86 1.95
C VAL A 34 -8.97 -7.39 1.92
N LEU A 35 -8.28 -7.56 3.05
CA LEU A 35 -6.85 -7.24 3.17
C LEU A 35 -6.01 -8.30 2.44
N ILE A 36 -5.19 -7.88 1.50
CA ILE A 36 -4.29 -8.75 0.72
C ILE A 36 -2.91 -8.80 1.35
N SER A 37 -2.39 -7.64 1.73
CA SER A 37 -1.13 -7.52 2.44
C SER A 37 -1.17 -6.34 3.40
N GLY A 38 -0.67 -6.52 4.61
CA GLY A 38 -0.54 -5.47 5.60
C GLY A 38 0.86 -5.44 6.14
N ARG A 39 1.46 -4.25 6.22
CA ARG A 39 2.79 -4.06 6.77
C ARG A 39 2.74 -2.97 7.84
N VAL A 40 3.54 -3.17 8.88
CA VAL A 40 3.69 -2.25 9.99
C VAL A 40 5.16 -2.01 10.25
N SER A 41 5.52 -0.76 10.51
CA SER A 41 6.83 -0.40 11.05
C SER A 41 6.68 0.18 12.44
N LEU A 42 7.58 -0.22 13.33
CA LEU A 42 7.75 0.34 14.67
C LEU A 42 8.77 1.47 14.56
N GLY A 43 8.32 2.71 14.75
CA GLY A 43 9.14 3.87 14.44
C GLY A 43 8.83 5.04 15.34
N LYS A 44 9.86 5.58 16.00
CA LYS A 44 9.83 6.96 16.51
C LYS A 44 10.02 7.98 15.37
N ARG A 45 10.55 7.57 14.21
CA ARG A 45 10.90 8.41 13.07
C ARG A 45 10.32 7.85 11.76
N PHE A 46 9.10 8.25 11.45
CA PHE A 46 8.33 7.77 10.29
C PHE A 46 8.95 8.06 8.91
N ASP A 47 9.99 8.90 8.82
CA ASP A 47 10.59 9.27 7.53
C ASP A 47 11.21 8.08 6.79
N LYS A 48 12.16 7.38 7.42
CA LYS A 48 12.82 6.21 6.80
C LYS A 48 11.88 5.00 6.78
N ASP A 49 11.07 4.86 7.82
CA ASP A 49 10.12 3.76 7.97
C ASP A 49 9.03 3.77 6.90
N SER A 50 8.60 4.96 6.46
CA SER A 50 7.62 5.07 5.38
C SER A 50 8.17 4.58 4.04
N GLN A 51 9.42 4.94 3.72
CA GLN A 51 10.06 4.52 2.46
C GLN A 51 10.29 3.01 2.43
N SER A 52 10.85 2.45 3.50
CA SER A 52 11.11 1.00 3.57
C SER A 52 9.82 0.16 3.49
N LEU A 53 8.73 0.64 4.09
CA LEU A 53 7.43 -0.01 3.96
C LEU A 53 6.88 0.06 2.53
N ALA A 54 7.05 1.20 1.85
CA ALA A 54 6.66 1.35 0.46
C ALA A 54 7.41 0.34 -0.43
N ASP A 55 8.73 0.22 -0.26
CA ASP A 55 9.58 -0.70 -1.03
C ASP A 55 9.14 -2.16 -0.92
N VAL A 56 8.84 -2.59 0.30
CA VAL A 56 8.36 -3.96 0.57
C VAL A 56 6.99 -4.18 -0.08
N LEU A 57 6.08 -3.22 0.04
CA LEU A 57 4.74 -3.31 -0.56
C LEU A 57 4.81 -3.36 -2.09
N VAL A 58 5.65 -2.54 -2.72
CA VAL A 58 5.80 -2.57 -4.17
C VAL A 58 6.40 -3.89 -4.63
N SER A 59 7.39 -4.42 -3.91
CA SER A 59 7.99 -5.71 -4.23
C SER A 59 6.94 -6.83 -4.25
N GLU A 60 5.98 -6.80 -3.33
CA GLU A 60 4.84 -7.71 -3.31
C GLU A 60 3.84 -7.46 -4.43
N CYS A 61 3.54 -6.20 -4.72
CA CYS A 61 2.68 -5.82 -5.84
C CYS A 61 3.26 -6.32 -7.17
N LYS A 62 4.57 -6.16 -7.38
CA LYS A 62 5.29 -6.64 -8.56
C LYS A 62 5.24 -8.16 -8.68
N LYS A 63 5.45 -8.89 -7.58
CA LYS A 63 5.30 -10.37 -7.55
C LYS A 63 3.90 -10.81 -7.97
N ASN A 64 2.89 -10.05 -7.56
CA ASN A 64 1.48 -10.32 -7.89
C ASN A 64 1.01 -9.69 -9.21
N LYS A 65 1.92 -9.10 -10.00
CA LYS A 65 1.64 -8.41 -11.29
C LYS A 65 0.61 -7.27 -11.17
N ILE A 66 0.63 -6.56 -10.04
CA ILE A 66 -0.21 -5.40 -9.79
C ILE A 66 0.52 -4.14 -10.26
N THR A 67 -0.08 -3.41 -11.21
CA THR A 67 0.48 -2.19 -11.79
C THR A 67 -0.31 -0.92 -11.43
N GLU A 68 -1.61 -1.07 -11.21
CA GLU A 68 -2.53 0.03 -10.92
C GLU A 68 -3.14 -0.16 -9.53
N ILE A 69 -3.07 0.89 -8.73
CA ILE A 69 -3.65 0.95 -7.39
C ILE A 69 -4.31 2.30 -7.17
N ILE A 70 -5.07 2.42 -6.09
CA ILE A 70 -5.59 3.68 -5.57
C ILE A 70 -4.84 3.96 -4.27
N PHE A 71 -4.23 5.14 -4.15
CA PHE A 71 -3.61 5.56 -2.90
C PHE A 71 -4.58 6.36 -2.03
N ASP A 72 -4.90 5.82 -0.86
CA ASP A 72 -5.79 6.40 0.13
C ASP A 72 -4.99 6.94 1.33
N ARG A 73 -5.11 8.25 1.56
CA ARG A 73 -4.41 8.96 2.65
C ARG A 73 -5.11 8.82 4.00
N SER A 74 -6.27 8.18 4.06
CA SER A 74 -7.07 7.97 5.29
C SER A 74 -7.28 9.23 6.15
N GLY A 75 -7.42 10.39 5.49
CA GLY A 75 -7.63 11.70 6.13
C GLY A 75 -6.35 12.41 6.61
N TYR A 76 -5.16 11.84 6.44
CA TYR A 76 -3.92 12.53 6.75
C TYR A 76 -3.57 13.59 5.69
N LYS A 77 -2.98 14.69 6.14
CA LYS A 77 -2.44 15.73 5.24
C LYS A 77 -1.35 15.11 4.36
N TYR A 78 -1.38 15.42 3.07
CA TYR A 78 -0.34 15.00 2.13
C TYR A 78 0.93 15.83 2.33
N HIS A 79 1.67 15.44 3.35
CA HIS A 79 2.90 16.10 3.77
C HIS A 79 3.80 15.10 4.50
N GLY A 80 5.07 15.47 4.71
CA GLY A 80 6.03 14.66 5.46
C GLY A 80 6.11 13.22 4.99
N TYR A 81 5.92 12.28 5.91
CA TYR A 81 5.98 10.83 5.67
C TYR A 81 4.92 10.31 4.70
N VAL A 82 3.69 10.88 4.67
CA VAL A 82 2.65 10.43 3.72
C VAL A 82 3.06 10.76 2.28
N ARG A 83 3.64 11.95 2.10
CA ARG A 83 4.19 12.36 0.80
C ARG A 83 5.36 11.45 0.40
N LYS A 84 6.32 11.25 1.30
CA LYS A 84 7.49 10.38 1.03
C LYS A 84 7.06 8.95 0.65
N PHE A 85 6.10 8.38 1.37
CA PHE A 85 5.53 7.07 1.05
C PHE A 85 4.97 7.04 -0.39
N ALA A 86 4.14 8.01 -0.75
CA ALA A 86 3.56 8.08 -2.09
C ALA A 86 4.61 8.31 -3.18
N ASP A 87 5.60 9.16 -2.93
CA ASP A 87 6.68 9.45 -3.88
C ASP A 87 7.50 8.18 -4.15
N THR A 88 7.83 7.39 -3.11
CA THR A 88 8.50 6.09 -3.26
C THR A 88 7.67 5.07 -4.04
N LEU A 89 6.34 5.00 -3.81
CA LEU A 89 5.47 4.13 -4.61
C LEU A 89 5.50 4.49 -6.10
N ARG A 90 5.51 5.80 -6.43
CA ARG A 90 5.56 6.28 -7.82
C ARG A 90 6.90 6.00 -8.47
N GLU A 91 8.00 6.26 -7.77
CA GLU A 91 9.36 5.99 -8.25
C GLU A 91 9.54 4.52 -8.62
N GLN A 92 8.91 3.61 -7.88
CA GLN A 92 9.00 2.18 -8.15
C GLN A 92 8.01 1.66 -9.20
N GLY A 93 7.22 2.54 -9.82
CA GLY A 93 6.42 2.25 -11.00
C GLY A 93 4.98 1.83 -10.75
N LEU A 94 4.45 2.02 -9.53
CA LEU A 94 3.01 1.89 -9.28
C LEU A 94 2.27 3.12 -9.82
N LYS A 95 1.23 2.90 -10.61
CA LYS A 95 0.38 3.97 -11.16
C LYS A 95 -0.85 4.16 -10.26
N PHE A 96 -1.05 5.38 -9.76
CA PHE A 96 -2.16 5.77 -8.89
C PHE A 96 -2.38 7.29 -8.81
#